data_AF-A0A4Y8VF80-F1
#
_entry.id   AF-A0A4Y8VF80-F1
#
_cell.length_a   1.000
_cell.length_b   1.000
_cell.length_c   1.000
_cell.angle_alpha   90.00
_cell.angle_beta   90.00
_cell.angle_gamma   90.00
#
_symmetry.space_group_name_H-M   'P 1'
#
loop_
_entity.id
_entity.type
_entity.pdbx_description
1 polymer ?
#
loop_
_entity_poly.entity_id
_entity_poly.type
_entity_poly.pdbx_seq_one_letter_code
_entity_poly.pdbx_strand_id
1 'polypeptide(L)' 'MKENIRKILEEALPLVDLDSDFLFNELDSLGITTILMLLSDEYQIKLESSDVTPRNFRNLDSLVAMVEKKKQAGV' A
#
# COMPACT_ATOMS: atom_id res chain seq x y z
N MET A 1 11.95 -4.81 -1.60
CA MET A 1 10.69 -4.08 -1.86
C MET A 1 9.88 -3.89 -0.58
N LYS A 2 9.56 -4.97 0.15
CA LYS A 2 8.84 -4.89 1.45
C LYS A 2 9.42 -3.88 2.43
N GLU A 3 10.73 -3.88 2.66
CA GLU A 3 11.38 -2.92 3.57
C GLU A 3 11.28 -1.46 3.08
N ASN A 4 11.31 -1.22 1.76
CA ASN A 4 11.16 0.13 1.20
C ASN A 4 9.72 0.63 1.37
N ILE A 5 8.73 -0.21 1.03
CA ILE A 5 7.32 0.09 1.26
C ILE A 5 7.07 0.35 2.75
N ARG A 6 7.61 -0.48 3.65
CA ARG A 6 7.51 -0.26 5.09
C ARG A 6 8.00 1.12 5.48
N LYS A 7 9.22 1.50 5.08
CA LYS A 7 9.79 2.81 5.43
C LYS A 7 8.92 3.98 4.93
N ILE A 8 8.50 3.94 3.66
CA ILE A 8 7.65 4.98 3.07
C ILE A 8 6.33 5.12 3.86
N LEU A 9 5.72 3.99 4.22
CA LEU A 9 4.46 3.98 4.96
C LEU A 9 4.64 4.35 6.43
N GLU A 10 5.72 3.95 7.10
CA GLU A 10 6.01 4.36 8.48
C GLU A 10 6.30 5.87 8.57
N GLU A 11 6.99 6.43 7.58
CA GLU A 11 7.25 7.87 7.49
C GLU A 11 5.98 8.68 7.23
N ALA A 12 5.10 8.18 6.37
CA ALA A 12 3.86 8.88 6.01
C ALA A 12 2.71 8.64 7.01
N LEU A 13 2.65 7.45 7.62
CA LEU A 13 1.59 6.97 8.51
C LEU A 13 2.18 6.40 9.80
N PRO A 14 2.84 7.22 10.64
CA PRO A 14 3.52 6.75 11.86
C PRO A 14 2.58 6.20 12.94
N LEU A 15 1.27 6.45 12.80
CA LEU A 15 0.23 6.00 13.74
C LEU A 15 -0.38 4.65 13.35
N VAL A 16 -0.07 4.14 12.16
CA VAL A 16 -0.67 2.92 11.62
C VAL A 16 0.20 1.71 11.94
N ASP A 17 -0.42 0.67 12.48
CA ASP A 17 0.25 -0.61 12.72
C ASP A 17 0.36 -1.43 11.43
N LEU A 18 1.50 -1.33 10.76
CA LEU A 18 1.80 -2.09 9.53
C LEU A 18 2.08 -3.58 9.77
N ASP A 19 2.29 -3.99 11.03
CA ASP A 19 2.50 -5.38 11.42
C ASP A 19 1.15 -6.10 11.70
N SER A 20 0.03 -5.38 11.64
CA SER A 20 -1.32 -5.93 11.75
C SER A 20 -1.73 -6.76 10.53
N ASP A 21 -2.43 -7.87 10.79
CA ASP A 21 -3.11 -8.70 9.78
C ASP A 21 -4.43 -8.09 9.26
N PHE A 22 -4.82 -6.94 9.81
CA PHE A 22 -6.04 -6.20 9.48
C PHE A 22 -5.77 -4.72 9.21
N LEU A 23 -4.65 -4.42 8.53
CA LEU A 23 -4.22 -3.06 8.21
C LEU A 23 -5.33 -2.20 7.58
N PHE A 24 -6.18 -2.78 6.73
CA PHE A 24 -7.32 -2.08 6.13
C PHE A 24 -8.26 -1.41 7.14
N ASN A 25 -8.44 -1.99 8.33
CA ASN A 25 -9.32 -1.43 9.36
C ASN A 25 -8.67 -0.27 10.12
N GLU A 26 -7.34 -0.23 10.17
CA GLU A 26 -6.56 0.84 10.81
C GLU A 26 -6.40 2.05 9.89
N LEU A 27 -6.75 1.91 8.60
CA LEU A 27 -6.57 2.94 7.59
C LEU A 27 -7.86 3.72 7.35
N ASP A 28 -7.80 5.01 7.63
CA ASP A 28 -8.82 5.96 7.18
C ASP A 28 -8.72 6.22 5.67
N SER A 29 -9.75 6.85 5.10
CA SER A 29 -9.81 7.23 3.68
C SER A 29 -8.61 8.05 3.21
N LEU A 30 -8.06 8.90 4.09
CA LEU A 30 -6.83 9.64 3.84
C LEU A 30 -5.60 8.72 3.83
N GLY A 31 -5.49 7.79 4.79
CA GLY A 31 -4.38 6.83 4.85
C GLY A 31 -4.31 5.96 3.59
N ILE A 32 -5.47 5.46 3.14
CA ILE A 32 -5.59 4.72 1.88
C ILE A 32 -5.11 5.58 0.70
N THR A 33 -5.60 6.81 0.59
CA THR A 33 -5.23 7.71 -0.52
C THR A 33 -3.73 8.01 -0.53
N THR A 34 -3.13 8.27 0.64
CA THR A 34 -1.70 8.50 0.81
C THR A 34 -0.88 7.29 0.37
N ILE A 35 -1.26 6.07 0.78
CA ILE A 35 -0.62 4.83 0.34
C ILE A 35 -0.64 4.71 -1.18
N LEU A 36 -1.81 4.90 -1.80
CA LEU A 36 -1.95 4.82 -3.26
C LEU A 36 -1.03 5.82 -3.96
N MET A 37 -1.00 7.08 -3.51
CA MET A 37 -0.18 8.13 -4.10
C MET A 37 1.32 7.84 -3.97
N LEU A 38 1.80 7.52 -2.77
CA LEU A 38 3.21 7.27 -2.50
C LEU A 38 3.73 6.04 -3.26
N LEU A 39 2.96 4.94 -3.25
CA LEU A 39 3.37 3.74 -3.97
C LEU A 39 3.25 3.90 -5.49
N SER A 40 2.30 4.70 -5.97
CA SER A 40 2.19 5.01 -7.40
C SER A 40 3.39 5.81 -7.89
N ASP A 41 3.79 6.85 -7.14
CA ASP A 41 4.93 7.71 -7.48
C ASP A 41 6.27 6.95 -7.35
N GLU A 42 6.51 6.28 -6.22
CA GLU A 42 7.75 5.56 -5.95
C GLU A 42 8.03 4.45 -6.98
N TYR A 43 7.00 3.68 -7.34
CA TYR A 43 7.15 2.54 -8.25
C TYR A 43 6.72 2.84 -9.69
N GLN A 44 6.33 4.08 -9.99
CA GLN A 44 5.84 4.53 -11.30
C GLN A 44 4.71 3.62 -11.84
N ILE A 45 3.78 3.25 -10.96
CA ILE A 45 2.60 2.42 -11.28
C ILE A 45 1.32 3.23 -11.10
N LYS A 46 0.24 2.81 -11.77
CA LYS A 46 -1.09 3.40 -11.55
C LYS A 46 -1.91 2.56 -10.57
N LEU A 47 -1.98 3.02 -9.33
CA LEU A 47 -2.92 2.49 -8.33
C LEU A 47 -4.18 3.35 -8.30
N GLU A 48 -5.34 2.70 -8.36
CA GLU A 48 -6.65 3.36 -8.32
C GLU A 48 -7.45 2.90 -7.11
N SER A 49 -8.56 3.58 -6.83
CA SER A 49 -9.50 3.16 -5.77
C SER A 49 -10.04 1.74 -5.98
N SER A 50 -10.05 1.24 -7.21
CA SER A 50 -10.42 -0.14 -7.54
C SER A 50 -9.43 -1.18 -7.02
N ASP A 51 -8.17 -0.80 -6.78
CA ASP A 51 -7.14 -1.66 -6.19
C ASP A 51 -7.24 -1.72 -4.66
N VAL A 52 -7.98 -0.79 -4.06
CA VAL A 52 -8.26 -0.76 -2.61
C VAL A 52 -9.30 -1.82 -2.30
N THR A 53 -8.81 -3.03 -2.05
CA THR A 53 -9.63 -4.14 -1.60
C THR A 53 -9.13 -4.63 -0.24
N PRO A 54 -10.01 -5.19 0.61
CA PRO A 54 -9.59 -5.82 1.87
C PRO A 54 -8.52 -6.88 1.69
N ARG A 55 -8.42 -7.48 0.49
CA ARG A 55 -7.39 -8.45 0.15
C ARG A 55 -6.04 -7.79 -0.10
N ASN A 56 -5.99 -6.70 -0.85
CA ASN A 56 -4.72 -6.01 -1.17
C ASN A 56 -4.20 -5.19 0.02
N PHE A 57 -5.10 -4.67 0.86
CA PHE A 57 -4.77 -3.85 2.03
C PHE A 57 -4.82 -4.64 3.34
N ARG A 58 -4.80 -5.98 3.30
CA ARG A 58 -4.88 -6.82 4.49
C ARG A 58 -3.70 -6.58 5.44
N ASN A 59 -2.50 -6.59 4.89
CA ASN A 59 -1.24 -6.45 5.61
C ASN A 59 -0.16 -5.95 4.65
N LEU A 60 1.03 -5.65 5.19
CA LEU A 60 2.16 -5.17 4.40
C LEU A 60 2.53 -6.11 3.25
N ASP A 61 2.49 -7.42 3.45
CA ASP A 61 2.80 -8.41 2.39
C ASP A 61 1.81 -8.34 1.22
N SER A 62 0.54 -8.09 1.52
CA SER A 62 -0.50 -7.94 0.50
C SER A 62 -0.32 -6.67 -0.33
N LEU A 63 0.12 -5.57 0.30
CA LEU A 63 0.48 -4.33 -0.40
C LEU A 63 1.68 -4.54 -1.33
N VAL A 64 2.71 -5.25 -0.86
CA VAL A 64 3.87 -5.62 -1.70
C VAL A 64 3.41 -6.43 -2.91
N ALA A 65 2.60 -7.47 -2.70
CA ALA A 65 2.09 -8.32 -3.77
C ALA A 65 1.26 -7.52 -4.80
N MET A 66 0.46 -6.55 -4.34
CA MET A 66 -0.29 -5.65 -5.22
C MET A 66 0.64 -4.81 -6.11
N VAL A 67 1.65 -4.17 -5.51
CA VAL A 67 2.64 -3.35 -6.22
C VAL A 67 3.43 -4.20 -7.23
N GLU A 68 3.90 -5.38 -6.81
CA GLU A 68 4.63 -6.30 -7.71
C GLU A 68 3.76 -6.74 -8.88
N LYS A 69 2.49 -7.08 -8.63
CA LYS A 69 1.56 -7.47 -9.69
C LYS A 69 1.33 -6.34 -10.69
N LYS A 70 1.16 -5.09 -10.21
CA LYS A 70 0.99 -3.92 -11.08
C LYS A 70 2.24 -3.63 -11.91
N LYS A 71 3.42 -3.77 -11.30
CA LYS A 71 4.70 -3.59 -11.98
C LYS A 71 4.95 -4.66 -13.06
N GLN A 72 4.52 -5.91 -12.83
CA GLN A 72 4.63 -7.00 -13.79
C GLN A 72 3.56 -6.93 -14.89
N ALA A 73 2.36 -6.47 -14.57
CA ALA A 73 1.26 -6.25 -15.52
C ALA A 73 1.45 -5.00 -16.39
N GLY A 74 2.69 -4.49 -16.47
CA GLY A 74 3.05 -3.20 -17.04
C GLY A 74 2.29 -2.84 -18.31
N VAL A 75 1.71 -1.64 -18.26
CA VAL A 75 1.48 -0.80 -19.43
C VAL A 75 2.78 -0.04 -19.68
#